data_AF-A0A8I2G2I9-F1
#
_entry.id   AF-A0A8I2G2I9-F1
#
_cell.length_a   1.000
_cell.length_b   1.000
_cell.length_c   1.000
_cell.angle_alpha   90.00
_cell.angle_beta   90.00
_cell.angle_gamma   90.00
#
_symmetry.space_group_name_H-M   'P 1'
#
loop_
_entity.id
_entity.type
_entity.pdbx_description
1 polymer ?
#
loop_
_entity_poly.entity_id
_entity_poly.type
_entity_poly.pdbx_seq_one_letter_code
_entity_poly.pdbx_strand_id
1 'polypeptide(L)' 'MKDKNIKKIPYGLANYERVVEKNCYYVDKTMFLEVIENTSDYLFFIRPRRFGKSLFLSVME' A
#
# COMPACT_ATOMS: atom_id res chain seq x y z
N MET A 1 -5.19 -17.39 27.08
CA MET A 1 -3.97 -17.17 26.28
C MET A 1 -4.30 -16.08 25.29
N LYS A 2 -3.69 -14.89 25.38
CA LYS A 2 -3.98 -13.78 24.45
C LYS A 2 -3.53 -14.23 23.06
N ASP A 3 -4.48 -14.47 22.16
CA ASP A 3 -4.19 -14.58 20.74
C ASP A 3 -3.32 -13.39 20.36
N LYS A 4 -2.08 -13.66 19.94
CA LYS A 4 -1.28 -12.67 19.24
C LYS A 4 -2.18 -12.17 18.11
N ASN A 5 -2.53 -10.89 18.16
CA ASN A 5 -3.47 -10.26 17.23
C ASN A 5 -2.79 -10.18 15.85
N ILE A 6 -2.71 -11.32 15.15
CA ILE A 6 -2.07 -11.45 13.85
C ILE A 6 -2.92 -10.64 12.87
N LYS A 7 -2.36 -9.53 12.39
CA LYS A 7 -3.01 -8.70 11.38
C LYS A 7 -3.23 -9.54 10.12
N LYS A 8 -4.45 -9.52 9.59
CA LYS A 8 -4.80 -10.27 8.38
C LYS A 8 -4.14 -9.65 7.16
N ILE A 9 -3.66 -10.48 6.23
CA ILE A 9 -3.16 -10.00 4.94
C ILE A 9 -4.36 -9.44 4.15
N PRO A 10 -4.32 -8.17 3.69
CA PRO A 10 -5.41 -7.53 2.96
C PRO A 10 -5.49 -8.03 1.50
N TYR A 11 -5.83 -9.30 1.32
CA TYR A 11 -5.95 -9.90 -0.01
C TYR A 11 -7.12 -9.28 -0.78
N GLY A 12 -6.85 -8.73 -1.97
CA GLY A 12 -7.87 -8.10 -2.82
C GLY A 12 -8.39 -6.76 -2.29
N LEU A 13 -7.80 -6.21 -1.23
CA LEU A 13 -8.20 -4.94 -0.64
C LEU A 13 -7.18 -3.87 -1.05
N ALA A 14 -7.61 -2.94 -1.90
CA ALA A 14 -6.76 -1.93 -2.53
C ALA A 14 -7.09 -0.49 -2.10
N ASN A 15 -7.83 -0.32 -1.00
CA ASN A 15 -8.18 0.97 -0.43
C ASN A 15 -7.53 1.08 0.95
N TYR A 16 -6.75 2.13 1.16
CA TYR A 16 -5.92 2.34 2.35
C TYR A 16 -6.76 2.52 3.62
N GLU A 17 -7.81 3.35 3.56
CA GLU A 17 -8.73 3.59 4.68
C GLU A 17 -9.26 2.26 5.26
N ARG A 18 -9.74 1.37 4.39
CA ARG A 18 -10.22 0.03 4.79
C ARG A 18 -9.12 -0.86 5.36
N VAL A 19 -7.86 -0.70 4.96
CA VAL A 19 -6.73 -1.44 5.55
C VAL A 19 -6.55 -1.01 7.01
N VAL A 20 -6.63 0.30 7.26
CA VAL A 20 -6.49 0.90 8.59
C VAL A 20 -7.66 0.53 9.49
N GLU A 21 -8.90 0.73 9.03
CA GLU A 21 -10.13 0.40 9.78
C GLU A 21 -10.18 -1.06 10.22
N LYS A 22 -9.77 -1.98 9.33
CA LYS A 22 -9.80 -3.43 9.60
C LYS A 22 -8.55 -3.92 10.34
N ASN A 23 -7.63 -3.02 10.71
CA ASN A 23 -6.33 -3.34 11.32
C ASN A 23 -5.59 -4.47 10.55
N CYS A 24 -5.63 -4.38 9.22
CA CYS A 24 -4.96 -5.33 8.35
C CYS A 24 -3.44 -5.11 8.33
N TYR A 25 -2.72 -6.10 7.83
CA TYR A 25 -1.28 -6.03 7.67
C TYR A 25 -0.94 -5.07 6.52
N TYR A 26 -0.26 -3.98 6.85
CA TYR A 26 0.21 -2.97 5.91
C TYR A 26 1.71 -2.78 6.12
N VAL A 27 2.46 -2.70 5.02
CA VAL A 27 3.88 -2.34 5.05
C VAL A 27 3.98 -0.92 4.55
N ASP A 28 4.35 -0.02 5.45
CA ASP A 28 4.57 1.37 5.10
C ASP A 28 5.82 1.52 4.22
N LYS A 29 5.64 2.12 3.05
CA LYS A 29 6.66 2.42 2.05
C LYS A 29 6.60 3.87 1.59
N THR A 30 5.94 4.74 2.36
CA THR A 30 5.81 6.17 2.08
C THR A 30 7.17 6.87 1.96
N MET A 31 8.20 6.37 2.62
CA MET A 31 9.58 6.87 2.47
C MET A 31 10.10 6.86 1.01
N PHE A 32 9.52 6.06 0.12
CA PHE A 32 9.90 6.03 -1.29
C PHE A 32 9.14 7.06 -2.14
N LEU A 33 8.10 7.70 -1.60
CA LEU A 33 7.32 8.73 -2.32
C LEU A 33 8.22 9.91 -2.70
N GLU A 34 9.02 10.41 -1.76
CA GLU A 34 9.96 11.51 -2.02
C GLU A 34 10.96 11.16 -3.14
N VAL A 35 11.48 9.93 -3.16
CA VAL A 35 12.39 9.48 -4.21
C VAL A 35 11.68 9.44 -5.57
N ILE A 36 10.44 8.97 -5.60
CA ILE A 36 9.59 8.88 -6.79
C ILE A 36 9.28 10.28 -7.33
N GLU A 37 8.84 11.21 -6.48
CA GLU A 37 8.51 12.59 -6.84
C GLU A 37 9.73 13.35 -7.39
N ASN A 38 10.93 13.10 -6.84
CA ASN A 38 12.16 13.72 -7.32
C ASN A 38 12.76 13.07 -8.59
N THR A 39 12.23 11.93 -9.05
CA THR A 39 12.82 11.21 -10.20
C THR A 39 12.36 11.78 -11.54
N SER A 40 11.07 12.06 -11.71
CA SER A 40 10.51 12.64 -12.93
C SER A 40 9.07 13.09 -12.74
N ASP A 41 8.63 14.08 -13.53
CA ASP A 41 7.24 14.55 -13.56
C ASP A 41 6.26 13.45 -14.02
N TYR A 42 6.75 12.49 -14.80
CA TYR A 42 5.98 11.34 -15.29
C TYR A 42 6.74 10.04 -15.07
N LEU A 43 6.15 9.13 -14.29
CA LEU A 43 6.68 7.78 -14.04
C LEU A 43 5.82 6.71 -14.71
N PHE A 44 6.44 5.94 -15.61
CA PHE A 44 5.79 4.79 -16.22
C PHE A 44 6.13 3.50 -15.49
N PHE A 45 5.22 3.02 -14.66
CA PHE A 45 5.35 1.68 -14.10
C PHE A 45 4.91 0.65 -15.14
N ILE A 46 5.82 -0.20 -15.65
CA ILE A 46 5.48 -1.47 -16.34
C ILE A 46 4.37 -2.19 -15.56
N ARG A 47 3.35 -2.84 -16.16
CA ARG A 47 2.21 -3.43 -15.40
C ARG A 47 2.57 -4.78 -14.74
N PRO A 48 3.07 -4.83 -13.48
CA PRO A 48 3.38 -6.11 -12.85
C PRO A 48 2.10 -6.53 -12.12
N ARG A 49 1.65 -7.76 -12.36
CA ARG A 49 0.40 -8.23 -11.74
C ARG A 49 0.56 -8.21 -10.21
N ARG A 50 -0.43 -7.64 -9.50
CA ARG A 50 -0.47 -7.56 -8.03
C ARG A 50 0.69 -6.77 -7.39
N PHE A 51 1.32 -5.84 -8.11
CA PHE A 51 2.36 -4.96 -7.54
C PHE A 51 1.85 -4.00 -6.44
N GLY A 52 0.53 -3.80 -6.33
CA GLY A 52 -0.06 -2.91 -5.33
C GLY A 52 -0.19 -1.45 -5.78
N LYS A 53 -0.10 -1.18 -7.09
CA LYS A 53 -0.29 0.19 -7.64
C LYS A 53 -1.60 0.85 -7.20
N SER A 54 -2.70 0.10 -7.16
CA SER A 54 -3.99 0.62 -6.72
C SER A 54 -3.98 1.02 -5.24
N LEU A 55 -3.36 0.21 -4.38
CA LEU A 55 -3.20 0.56 -2.96
C LEU A 55 -2.29 1.76 -2.79
N PHE A 56 -1.23 1.85 -3.59
CA PHE A 56 -0.31 2.98 -3.60
C PHE A 56 -1.01 4.29 -3.99
N LEU A 57 -1.82 4.29 -5.05
CA LEU A 57 -2.64 5.45 -5.43
C LEU A 57 -3.61 5.85 -4.32
N SER A 58 -4.28 4.89 -3.68
CA SER A 58 -5.19 5.16 -2.55
C SER A 58 -4.50 5.72 -1.30
N VAL A 59 -3.16 5.65 -1.21
CA VAL A 59 -2.39 6.30 -0.13
C VAL A 59 -2.11 7.77 -0.47
N MET A 60 -2.04 8.11 -1.76
CA MET A 60 -1.80 9.46 -2.26
C MET A 60 -3.09 10.26 -2.49
N GLU A 61 -4.21 9.56 -2.66
CA GLU A 61 -5.57 10.10 -2.71
C GLU A 61 -6.06 10.52 -1.31
#